data_AF-A0A7C2C9S9-F1
#
_entry.id   AF-A0A7C2C9S9-F1
#
_cell.length_a   1.000
_cell.length_b   1.000
_cell.length_c   1.000
_cell.angle_alpha   90.00
_cell.angle_beta   90.00
_cell.angle_gamma   90.00
#
_symmetry.space_group_name_H-M   'P 1'
#
loop_
_entity.id
_entity.type
_entity.pdbx_description
1 polymer ?
#
loop_
_entity_poly.entity_id
_entity_poly.type
_entity_poly.pdbx_seq_one_letter_code
_entity_poly.pdbx_strand_id
1 'polypeptide(L)'
;QKLPFTTRSFTPIALLALDPFFLWVWSDSNIKTLDDFLKEARQRSITVGGTGSKQEDEILFKLIELRANTKPFNYVPFRGGGEVCTALAGKQVEATVNNPSECVQF
;
A
#
# COMPACT_ATOMS: atom_id res chain seq x y z
N GLN A 1 -13.59 12.66 3.52
CA GLN A 1 -14.89 12.48 2.83
C GLN A 1 -15.99 12.85 3.82
N LYS A 2 -17.11 13.44 3.38
CA LYS A 2 -18.25 13.73 4.27
C LYS A 2 -19.20 12.53 4.22
N LEU A 3 -19.07 11.62 5.19
CA LEU A 3 -19.90 10.42 5.29
C LEU A 3 -21.09 10.69 6.23
N PRO A 4 -22.25 10.05 6.01
CA PRO A 4 -23.43 10.22 6.87
C PRO A 4 -23.33 9.45 8.20
N PHE A 5 -22.20 8.78 8.47
CA PHE A 5 -21.96 7.98 9.66
C PHE A 5 -20.50 8.12 10.14
N THR A 6 -20.25 7.68 11.37
CA THR A 6 -18.90 7.58 11.95
C THR A 6 -18.69 6.18 12.51
N THR A 7 -17.48 5.86 12.96
CA THR A 7 -17.20 4.60 13.67
C THR A 7 -18.06 4.44 14.94
N ARG A 8 -18.53 5.53 15.55
CA ARG A 8 -19.43 5.52 16.72
C ARG A 8 -20.90 5.25 16.38
N SER A 9 -21.25 5.21 15.09
CA SER A 9 -22.61 4.88 14.64
C SER A 9 -22.93 3.39 14.72
N PHE A 10 -21.95 2.55 15.08
CA PHE A 10 -22.06 1.09 15.11
C PHE A 10 -21.63 0.52 16.47
N THR A 11 -22.22 -0.61 16.87
CA THR A 11 -21.79 -1.39 18.05
C THR A 11 -20.90 -2.54 17.57
N PRO A 12 -19.58 -2.56 17.87
CA PRO A 12 -18.71 -3.65 17.47
C PRO A 12 -19.09 -4.94 18.21
N ILE A 13 -19.22 -6.05 17.47
CA ILE A 13 -19.56 -7.37 18.04
C ILE A 13 -18.30 -8.21 18.26
N ALA A 14 -17.50 -8.43 17.20
CA ALA A 14 -16.26 -9.20 17.26
C ALA A 14 -15.33 -8.86 16.07
N LEU A 15 -14.02 -9.03 16.24
CA LEU A 15 -13.02 -9.02 15.17
C LEU A 15 -12.91 -10.44 14.60
N LEU A 16 -13.29 -10.64 13.34
CA LEU A 16 -13.30 -11.96 12.71
C LEU A 16 -12.02 -12.30 11.95
N ALA A 17 -11.37 -11.29 11.38
CA ALA A 17 -10.13 -11.44 10.63
C ALA A 17 -9.25 -10.20 10.83
N LEU A 18 -7.95 -10.42 10.88
CA LEU A 18 -6.94 -9.37 10.82
C LEU A 18 -6.09 -9.61 9.59
N ASP A 19 -5.94 -8.58 8.78
CA ASP A 19 -5.23 -8.66 7.52
C ASP A 19 -3.89 -7.91 7.60
N PRO A 20 -2.74 -8.61 7.60
CA PRO A 20 -1.42 -7.98 7.59
C PRO A 20 -1.01 -7.57 6.17
N PHE A 21 -0.66 -6.30 6.02
CA PHE A 21 -0.14 -5.74 4.78
C PHE A 21 1.38 -5.88 4.73
N PHE A 22 1.89 -6.33 3.58
CA PHE A 22 3.32 -6.43 3.32
C PHE A 22 3.74 -5.35 2.34
N LEU A 23 4.91 -4.76 2.56
CA LEU A 23 5.53 -3.87 1.59
C LEU A 23 6.26 -4.72 0.54
N TRP A 24 5.72 -4.75 -0.67
CA TRP A 24 6.28 -5.48 -1.79
C TRP A 24 7.08 -4.54 -2.69
N VAL A 25 8.22 -5.02 -3.16
CA VAL A 25 9.08 -4.38 -4.17
C VAL A 25 9.54 -5.45 -5.17
N TRP A 26 10.16 -5.04 -6.27
CA TRP A 26 10.71 -6.02 -7.21
C TRP A 26 11.83 -6.85 -6.58
N SER A 27 11.84 -8.14 -6.90
CA SER A 27 12.84 -9.10 -6.40
C SER A 27 14.27 -8.72 -6.81
N ASP A 28 14.42 -8.10 -7.97
CA ASP A 28 15.69 -7.63 -8.53
C ASP A 28 16.03 -6.17 -8.15
N SER A 29 15.23 -5.51 -7.32
CA SER A 29 15.56 -4.18 -6.80
C SER A 29 16.71 -4.22 -5.80
N ASN A 30 17.39 -3.08 -5.61
CA ASN A 30 18.40 -2.91 -4.55
C ASN A 30 17.78 -2.69 -3.16
N ILE A 31 16.45 -2.64 -3.06
CA ILE A 31 15.72 -2.46 -1.80
C ILE A 31 15.60 -3.84 -1.15
N LYS A 32 16.38 -4.09 -0.09
CA LYS A 32 16.37 -5.37 0.64
C LYS A 32 15.77 -5.24 2.03
N THR A 33 15.69 -4.01 2.54
CA THR A 33 15.17 -3.71 3.86
C THR A 33 14.19 -2.54 3.80
N LEU A 34 13.41 -2.38 4.87
CA LEU A 34 12.58 -1.19 5.04
C LEU A 34 13.43 0.08 5.05
N ASP A 35 14.62 0.07 5.65
CA ASP A 35 15.49 1.23 5.70
C ASP A 35 15.97 1.65 4.30
N ASP A 36 16.24 0.69 3.41
CA ASP A 36 16.57 0.98 2.00
C ASP A 36 15.40 1.68 1.30
N PHE A 37 14.19 1.15 1.47
CA PHE A 37 12.98 1.72 0.90
C PHE A 37 12.76 3.15 1.41
N LEU A 38 12.84 3.37 2.73
CA LEU A 38 12.65 4.68 3.34
C LEU A 38 13.75 5.67 2.93
N LYS A 39 14.99 5.22 2.80
CA LYS A 39 16.10 6.04 2.30
C LYS A 39 15.81 6.53 0.90
N GLU A 40 15.37 5.65 0.01
CA GLU A 40 15.03 6.01 -1.37
C GLU A 40 13.80 6.93 -1.43
N ALA A 41 12.76 6.61 -0.67
CA ALA A 41 11.52 7.41 -0.60
C ALA A 41 11.75 8.82 -0.04
N ARG A 42 12.80 9.04 0.77
CA ARG A 42 13.19 10.38 1.23
C ARG A 42 13.89 11.20 0.13
N GLN A 43 14.52 10.54 -0.83
CA GLN A 43 15.26 11.18 -1.91
C GLN A 43 14.34 11.54 -3.09
N ARG A 44 13.35 10.70 -3.40
CA ARG A 44 12.44 10.88 -4.54
C ARG A 44 11.03 10.40 -4.25
N SER A 45 10.07 10.89 -5.04
CA SER A 45 8.74 10.30 -5.11
C SER A 45 8.82 8.94 -5.80
N ILE A 46 8.43 7.89 -5.07
CA ILE A 46 8.33 6.51 -5.60
C ILE A 46 6.92 6.31 -6.14
N THR A 47 6.79 5.64 -7.28
CA THR A 47 5.49 5.27 -7.85
C THR A 47 5.00 3.98 -7.21
N VAL A 48 3.84 4.03 -6.57
CA VAL A 48 3.30 2.93 -5.77
C VAL A 48 1.89 2.56 -6.22
N GLY A 49 1.54 1.28 -6.15
CA GLY A 49 0.22 0.77 -6.52
C GLY A 49 -0.62 0.34 -5.33
N GLY A 50 -1.94 0.45 -5.44
CA GLY A 50 -2.89 -0.08 -4.47
C GLY A 50 -4.30 -0.19 -5.03
N THR A 51 -5.18 -0.87 -4.29
CA THR A 51 -6.58 -1.08 -4.64
C THR A 51 -7.39 0.16 -4.33
N GLY A 52 -8.07 0.69 -5.35
CA GLY A 52 -8.97 1.84 -5.22
C GLY A 52 -8.27 3.14 -4.79
N SER A 53 -9.06 4.21 -4.74
CA SER A 53 -8.63 5.51 -4.20
C SER A 53 -9.23 5.72 -2.83
N LYS A 54 -8.45 6.31 -1.92
CA LYS A 54 -8.80 6.64 -0.53
C LYS A 54 -9.16 5.41 0.30
N GLN A 55 -8.63 4.26 -0.08
CA GLN A 55 -8.71 3.00 0.64
C GLN A 55 -7.44 2.79 1.48
N GLU A 56 -7.41 1.69 2.21
CA GLU A 56 -6.36 1.27 3.13
C GLU A 56 -4.95 1.36 2.53
N ASP A 57 -4.74 0.95 1.28
CA ASP A 57 -3.42 0.96 0.63
C ASP A 57 -2.86 2.39 0.49
N GLU A 58 -3.69 3.31 -0.01
CA GLU A 58 -3.33 4.74 -0.13
C GLU A 58 -3.09 5.35 1.26
N ILE A 59 -3.91 4.98 2.25
CA ILE A 59 -3.77 5.44 3.63
C ILE A 59 -2.45 4.94 4.22
N LEU A 60 -2.05 3.69 3.97
CA LEU A 60 -0.80 3.11 4.45
C LEU A 60 0.41 3.85 3.87
N PHE A 61 0.44 4.10 2.56
CA PHE A 61 1.50 4.92 1.97
C PHE A 61 1.51 6.34 2.54
N LYS A 62 0.33 6.95 2.76
CA LYS A 62 0.25 8.26 3.39
C LYS A 62 0.77 8.24 4.83
N LEU A 63 0.54 7.17 5.58
CA LEU A 63 1.08 6.97 6.92
C LEU A 63 2.60 6.84 6.87
N ILE A 64 3.16 6.13 5.89
CA ILE A 64 4.63 6.07 5.69
C ILE A 64 5.17 7.47 5.45
N GLU A 65 4.55 8.27 4.58
CA GLU A 65 4.97 9.67 4.34
C GLU A 65 5.03 10.48 5.64
N LEU A 66 3.95 10.43 6.42
CA LEU A 66 3.82 11.21 7.65
C LEU A 66 4.76 10.71 8.76
N ARG A 67 4.97 9.39 8.88
CA ARG A 67 5.76 8.80 9.97
C ARG A 67 7.25 8.78 9.68
N ALA A 68 7.63 8.56 8.42
CA ALA A 68 9.03 8.42 8.02
C ALA A 68 9.59 9.67 7.31
N ASN A 69 8.76 10.71 7.13
CA ASN A 69 9.10 11.99 6.50
C ASN A 69 9.69 11.80 5.09
N THR A 70 9.03 10.96 4.28
CA THR A 70 9.43 10.71 2.89
C THR A 70 8.89 11.81 1.96
N LYS A 71 9.33 11.81 0.70
CA LYS A 71 8.63 12.56 -0.34
C LYS A 71 7.24 11.93 -0.57
N PRO A 72 6.29 12.70 -1.13
CA PRO A 72 4.99 12.15 -1.50
C PRO A 72 5.15 10.99 -2.50
N PHE A 73 4.41 9.90 -2.31
CA PHE A 73 4.36 8.80 -3.25
C PHE A 73 3.45 9.16 -4.44
N ASN A 74 3.82 8.69 -5.63
CA ASN A 74 2.93 8.76 -6.79
C ASN A 74 2.01 7.55 -6.76
N TYR A 75 0.87 7.68 -6.08
CA TYR A 75 -0.08 6.58 -5.90
C TYR A 75 -0.90 6.32 -7.16
N VAL A 76 -0.93 5.06 -7.60
CA VAL A 76 -1.70 4.58 -8.76
C VAL A 76 -2.80 3.63 -8.28
N PRO A 77 -4.08 4.02 -8.37
CA PRO A 77 -5.20 3.18 -7.98
C PRO A 77 -5.54 2.13 -9.06
N PHE A 78 -5.74 0.89 -8.65
CA PHE A 78 -6.20 -0.23 -9.49
C PHE A 78 -7.57 -0.74 -9.04
N ARG A 79 -8.22 -1.61 -9.83
CA ARG A 79 -9.59 -2.08 -9.56
C ARG A 79 -9.65 -3.24 -8.55
N GLY A 80 -8.52 -3.85 -8.22
CA GLY A 80 -8.41 -4.94 -7.23
C GLY A 80 -6.98 -5.47 -7.09
N GLY A 81 -6.74 -6.25 -6.04
CA GLY A 81 -5.41 -6.77 -5.69
C GLY A 81 -4.69 -7.52 -6.80
N GLY A 82 -5.40 -8.31 -7.62
CA GLY A 82 -4.79 -9.01 -8.75
C GLY A 82 -4.21 -8.09 -9.83
N GLU A 83 -4.86 -6.95 -10.10
CA GLU A 83 -4.32 -5.93 -11.00
C GLU A 83 -3.09 -5.26 -10.39
N VAL A 84 -3.10 -5.02 -9.07
CA VAL A 84 -1.95 -4.46 -8.34
C VAL A 84 -0.74 -5.40 -8.40
N CYS A 85 -0.92 -6.69 -8.13
CA CYS A 85 0.16 -7.68 -8.21
C CYS A 85 0.70 -7.78 -9.64
N THR A 86 -0.16 -7.77 -10.65
CA THR A 86 0.24 -7.76 -12.07
C THR A 86 1.03 -6.48 -12.42
N ALA A 87 0.61 -5.32 -11.93
CA ALA A 87 1.29 -4.05 -12.15
C ALA A 87 2.68 -4.02 -11.51
N LEU A 88 2.83 -4.58 -10.30
CA LEU A 88 4.12 -4.72 -9.65
C LEU A 88 5.02 -5.69 -10.43
N ALA A 89 4.52 -6.89 -10.77
CA ALA A 89 5.27 -7.91 -11.51
C ALA A 89 5.70 -7.40 -12.90
N GLY A 90 4.82 -6.65 -13.57
CA GLY A 90 5.08 -5.99 -14.85
C GLY A 90 5.92 -4.71 -14.76
N LYS A 91 6.42 -4.36 -13.57
CA LYS A 91 7.24 -3.16 -13.31
C LYS A 91 6.59 -1.83 -13.70
N GLN A 92 5.26 -1.76 -13.63
CA GLN A 92 4.50 -0.52 -13.85
C GLN A 92 4.47 0.36 -12.60
N VAL A 93 4.52 -0.27 -11.43
CA VAL A 93 4.71 0.38 -10.13
C VAL A 93 5.92 -0.24 -9.42
N GLU A 94 6.57 0.54 -8.56
CA GLU A 94 7.84 0.17 -7.92
C GLU A 94 7.63 -0.54 -6.58
N ALA A 95 6.51 -0.25 -5.92
CA ALA A 95 6.10 -0.88 -4.69
C ALA A 95 4.57 -0.94 -4.53
N THR A 96 4.11 -1.81 -3.64
CA THR A 96 2.71 -1.88 -3.21
C THR A 96 2.61 -2.39 -1.78
N VAL A 97 1.46 -2.16 -1.14
CA VAL A 97 1.10 -2.73 0.15
C VAL A 97 -0.20 -3.51 0.00
N ASN A 98 -0.13 -4.82 0.13
CA ASN A 98 -1.28 -5.72 -0.03
C ASN A 98 -1.04 -7.03 0.75
N ASN A 99 -2.14 -7.73 1.05
CA ASN A 99 -2.10 -9.00 1.77
C ASN A 99 -1.38 -10.06 0.92
N PRO A 100 -0.51 -10.90 1.51
CA PRO A 100 0.07 -12.06 0.82
C PRO A 100 -0.95 -12.89 0.04
N SER A 101 -2.17 -13.09 0.56
CA SER A 101 -3.19 -13.87 -0.15
C SER A 101 -3.61 -13.27 -1.50
N GLU A 102 -3.40 -11.97 -1.71
CA GLU A 102 -3.73 -11.30 -2.97
C GLU A 102 -2.66 -11.48 -4.05
N CYS A 103 -1.40 -11.69 -3.67
CA CYS A 103 -0.28 -11.86 -4.62
C CYS A 103 0.28 -13.28 -4.71
N VAL A 104 0.02 -14.19 -3.77
CA VAL A 104 0.60 -15.55 -3.76
C VAL A 104 0.13 -16.45 -4.91
N GLN A 105 -0.92 -16.08 -5.64
CA GLN A 105 -1.37 -16.82 -6.84
C GLN A 105 -0.68 -16.43 -8.16
N PHE A 106 0.19 -15.41 -8.15
CA PHE A 106 0.90 -14.92 -9.34
C PHE A 106 2.39 -15.26 -9.32
#